data_AF-A0A0C2Y7X3-F1
#
_entry.id   AF-A0A0C2Y7X3-F1
#
_cell.length_a   1.000
_cell.length_b   1.000
_cell.length_c   1.000
_cell.angle_alpha   90.00
_cell.angle_beta   90.00
_cell.angle_gamma   90.00
#
_symmetry.space_group_name_H-M   'P 1'
#
loop_
_entity.id
_entity.type
_entity.pdbx_description
1 polymer ?
#
loop_
_entity_poly.entity_id
_entity_poly.type
_entity_poly.pdbx_seq_one_letter_code
_entity_poly.pdbx_strand_id
1 'polypeptide(L)'
;MEFKSGFTSKEIYPVNFVATGWIFDKDAANKIRIATFTLPRNHANLKVACQEHTRHHVLLLAPPLCNNLWEVRNTTEFKRVFLDCVESHYHAYYAGCILHHDVSGKRIMVSHGPDSVGVLNDFDMATERLPDENDAQVNAAHRRTGTLPFMALELVNSHETKPVHLYRHDLESFFYILIWAATHYDFESQTKRKTPAMMRDLLDPNTAAYVKLDIIAGLHLHAVLTPLVLAPFKELWQTWVVPLSMLFCRAHQQRMICIREDSPLDNTTVNGKITFETFMAAIGETPRGLDPNLEGDISK
;
A
#
# COMPACT_ATOMS: atom_id res chain seq x y z
N MET A 1 7.28 -38.69 15.96
CA MET A 1 6.70 -38.34 14.64
C MET A 1 7.48 -37.12 14.16
N GLU A 2 8.39 -37.34 13.21
CA GLU A 2 9.15 -36.27 12.56
C GLU A 2 8.21 -35.45 11.67
N PHE A 3 8.23 -34.12 11.82
CA PHE A 3 7.76 -33.21 10.78
C PHE A 3 8.99 -32.51 10.18
N LYS A 4 9.25 -32.81 8.90
CA LYS A 4 10.25 -32.15 8.06
C LYS A 4 9.79 -30.71 7.76
N SER A 5 10.16 -29.77 8.62
CA SER A 5 10.15 -28.34 8.28
C SER A 5 11.38 -28.04 7.45
N GLY A 6 11.20 -27.88 6.14
CA GLY A 6 12.27 -27.72 5.15
C GLY A 6 12.97 -26.35 5.15
N PHE A 7 13.31 -25.80 6.31
CA PHE A 7 14.32 -24.74 6.41
C PHE A 7 15.25 -25.03 7.58
N THR A 8 16.28 -25.82 7.31
CA THR A 8 17.38 -26.04 8.25
C THR A 8 18.25 -24.79 8.27
N SER A 9 18.38 -24.19 9.45
CA SER A 9 19.36 -23.15 9.75
C SER A 9 20.77 -23.67 9.43
N LYS A 10 21.32 -23.29 8.27
CA LYS A 10 22.74 -23.47 7.98
C LYS A 10 23.30 -22.14 7.49
N GLU A 11 24.13 -21.56 8.36
CA GLU A 11 25.20 -20.61 8.08
C GLU A 11 24.90 -19.55 7.01
N ILE A 12 24.35 -18.42 7.46
CA ILE A 12 24.27 -17.20 6.68
C ILE A 12 25.66 -16.55 6.72
N TYR A 13 26.42 -16.71 5.63
CA TYR A 13 27.65 -15.95 5.38
C TYR A 13 27.33 -14.46 5.25
N PRO A 14 28.25 -13.56 5.63
CA PRO A 14 28.03 -12.12 5.52
C PRO A 14 28.04 -11.72 4.04
N VAL A 15 26.86 -11.59 3.45
CA VAL A 15 26.68 -11.01 2.12
C VAL A 15 26.01 -9.65 2.31
N ASN A 16 26.55 -8.62 1.66
CA ASN A 16 26.09 -7.24 1.75
C ASN A 16 24.57 -7.13 1.50
N PHE A 17 23.83 -6.65 2.50
CA PHE A 17 22.37 -6.52 2.49
C PHE A 17 21.90 -5.36 1.60
N VAL A 18 20.83 -5.58 0.82
CA VAL A 18 20.08 -4.54 0.10
C VAL A 18 18.58 -4.86 0.19
N ALA A 19 17.79 -3.88 0.70
CA ALA A 19 16.33 -3.83 0.92
C ALA A 19 15.77 -4.37 2.25
N THR A 20 14.86 -3.60 2.85
CA THR A 20 14.07 -3.89 4.06
C THR A 20 12.60 -4.10 3.68
N GLY A 21 11.92 -5.08 4.29
CA GLY A 21 10.58 -5.51 3.91
C GLY A 21 9.78 -6.08 5.07
N TRP A 22 8.46 -6.04 5.00
CA TRP A 22 7.57 -6.59 6.02
C TRP A 22 6.77 -7.77 5.49
N ILE A 23 6.77 -8.87 6.23
CA ILE A 23 6.01 -10.09 5.91
C ILE A 23 5.12 -10.41 7.09
N PHE A 24 3.85 -10.66 6.79
CA PHE A 24 2.86 -11.11 7.73
C PHE A 24 2.67 -12.61 7.50
N ASP A 25 3.29 -13.43 8.34
CA ASP A 25 3.13 -14.88 8.30
C ASP A 25 1.86 -15.29 9.08
N LYS A 26 1.08 -16.22 8.51
CA LYS A 26 -0.08 -16.82 9.16
C LYS A 26 0.33 -18.20 9.64
N ASP A 27 0.34 -18.42 10.96
CA ASP A 27 0.55 -19.79 11.45
C ASP A 27 -0.68 -20.68 11.19
N ALA A 28 -0.50 -21.99 11.38
CA ALA A 28 -1.56 -23.00 11.19
C ALA A 28 -2.80 -22.79 12.09
N ALA A 29 -2.76 -21.84 13.02
CA ALA A 29 -3.85 -21.44 13.91
C ALA A 29 -4.40 -20.04 13.59
N ASN A 30 -4.13 -19.50 12.38
CA ASN A 30 -4.57 -18.17 11.95
C ASN A 30 -4.03 -17.00 12.79
N LYS A 31 -2.96 -17.19 13.59
CA LYS A 31 -2.31 -16.09 14.31
C LYS A 31 -1.36 -15.37 13.36
N ILE A 32 -1.58 -14.07 13.16
CA ILE A 32 -0.69 -13.19 12.40
C ILE A 32 0.58 -12.99 13.22
N ARG A 33 1.71 -13.46 12.72
CA ARG A 33 3.03 -13.13 13.28
C ARG A 33 3.55 -11.87 12.58
N ILE A 34 3.58 -10.76 13.31
CA ILE A 34 4.21 -9.51 12.87
C ILE A 34 5.73 -9.72 12.95
N ALA A 35 6.37 -9.97 11.81
CA ALA A 35 7.83 -9.94 11.71
C ALA A 35 8.27 -8.49 11.44
N THR A 36 8.71 -7.81 12.50
CA THR A 36 9.14 -6.40 12.50
C THR A 36 10.65 -6.27 12.18
N PHE A 37 11.01 -5.19 11.48
CA PHE A 37 12.28 -4.42 11.48
C PHE A 37 13.43 -4.67 10.48
N THR A 38 13.74 -3.62 9.72
CA THR A 38 15.08 -2.99 9.82
C THR A 38 14.95 -1.47 9.71
N LEU A 39 15.55 -0.76 10.66
CA LEU A 39 15.67 0.71 10.68
C LEU A 39 16.55 1.19 9.52
N PRO A 40 16.25 2.33 8.88
CA PRO A 40 17.18 2.98 7.95
C PRO A 40 18.45 3.42 8.68
N ARG A 41 19.60 3.37 7.98
CA ARG A 41 20.98 3.64 8.47
C ARG A 41 21.22 4.93 9.28
N ASN A 42 20.27 5.86 9.39
CA ASN A 42 20.55 7.25 9.75
C ASN A 42 19.88 7.82 11.02
N HIS A 43 19.25 7.01 11.89
CA HIS A 43 18.66 7.55 13.13
C HIS A 43 19.16 6.83 14.38
N ALA A 44 20.23 7.37 14.97
CA ALA A 44 20.86 6.89 16.21
C ALA A 44 20.08 7.25 17.50
N ASN A 45 18.85 7.77 17.44
CA ASN A 45 18.17 8.38 18.60
C ASN A 45 16.69 8.01 18.79
N LEU A 46 16.22 6.85 18.28
CA LEU A 46 14.92 6.31 18.67
C LEU A 46 15.08 5.47 19.94
N LYS A 47 14.84 6.07 21.11
CA LYS A 47 14.67 5.34 22.36
C LYS A 47 13.35 4.58 22.29
N VAL A 48 13.40 3.34 21.85
CA VAL A 48 12.27 2.40 21.96
C VAL A 48 12.05 2.13 23.45
N ALA A 49 11.05 2.76 24.04
CA ALA A 49 10.50 2.37 25.32
C ALA A 49 9.40 1.33 25.09
N CYS A 50 9.79 0.07 24.89
CA CYS A 50 8.88 -1.07 25.05
C CYS A 50 9.60 -2.10 25.93
N GLN A 51 9.28 -2.06 27.22
CA GLN A 51 9.60 -3.14 28.15
C GLN A 51 8.67 -4.31 27.86
N GLU A 52 9.20 -5.36 27.25
CA GLU A 52 9.08 -6.78 27.66
C GLU A 52 9.61 -7.68 26.52
N HIS A 53 10.35 -8.72 26.91
CA HIS A 53 11.19 -9.54 26.03
C HIS A 53 10.35 -10.44 25.11
N THR A 54 9.80 -9.89 24.02
CA THR A 54 9.25 -10.69 22.93
C THR A 54 10.35 -10.92 21.89
N ARG A 55 10.69 -12.19 21.61
CA ARG A 55 11.66 -12.54 20.55
C ARG A 55 11.08 -12.13 19.19
N HIS A 56 11.52 -11.00 18.66
CA HIS A 56 11.15 -10.53 17.33
C HIS A 56 11.90 -11.36 16.27
N HIS A 57 11.17 -12.18 15.51
CA HIS A 57 11.72 -12.84 14.33
C HIS A 57 11.68 -11.84 13.17
N VAL A 58 12.84 -11.31 12.79
CA VAL A 58 13.00 -10.47 11.60
C VAL A 58 13.15 -11.39 10.40
N LEU A 59 12.16 -11.43 9.49
CA LEU A 59 12.29 -12.16 8.22
C LEU A 59 12.78 -11.18 7.15
N LEU A 60 14.09 -11.14 6.93
CA LEU A 60 14.69 -10.47 5.78
C LEU A 60 14.48 -11.36 4.55
N LEU A 61 13.45 -11.11 3.75
CA LEU A 61 13.35 -11.73 2.42
C LEU A 61 14.33 -11.03 1.49
N ALA A 62 15.39 -11.75 1.14
CA ALA A 62 16.33 -11.30 0.13
C ALA A 62 15.58 -11.14 -1.22
N PRO A 63 15.88 -10.10 -2.02
CA PRO A 63 15.33 -9.92 -3.36
C PRO A 63 15.27 -11.18 -4.26
N PRO A 64 16.21 -12.15 -4.24
CA PRO A 64 16.07 -13.38 -5.03
C PRO A 64 14.92 -14.32 -4.59
N LEU A 65 14.24 -14.07 -3.47
CA LEU A 65 13.10 -14.87 -2.98
C LEU A 65 11.74 -14.22 -3.27
N CYS A 66 11.73 -13.01 -3.81
CA CYS A 66 10.51 -12.26 -4.10
C CYS A 66 10.55 -11.74 -5.54
N ASN A 67 9.43 -11.84 -6.22
CA ASN A 67 9.23 -11.38 -7.59
C ASN A 67 8.39 -10.10 -7.59
N ASN A 68 8.40 -9.38 -8.70
CA ASN A 68 7.58 -8.18 -8.82
C ASN A 68 6.09 -8.53 -8.89
N LEU A 69 5.21 -7.58 -8.55
CA LEU A 69 3.76 -7.78 -8.62
C LEU A 69 3.25 -8.20 -10.01
N TRP A 70 3.92 -7.84 -11.11
CA TRP A 70 3.52 -8.25 -12.47
C TRP A 70 3.91 -9.69 -12.83
N GLU A 71 4.62 -10.39 -11.94
CA GLU A 71 5.02 -11.79 -12.12
C GLU A 71 4.03 -12.77 -11.46
N VAL A 72 2.91 -12.27 -10.92
CA VAL A 72 1.80 -13.13 -10.47
C VAL A 72 1.15 -13.86 -11.65
N ARG A 73 0.63 -15.04 -11.37
CA ARG A 73 0.16 -16.05 -12.34
C ARG A 73 -1.27 -15.79 -12.83
N ASN A 74 -2.10 -15.13 -12.02
CA ASN A 74 -3.50 -14.86 -12.34
C ASN A 74 -4.11 -13.81 -11.39
N THR A 75 -5.36 -13.42 -11.69
CA THR A 75 -6.13 -12.43 -10.92
C THR A 75 -6.34 -12.85 -9.47
N THR A 76 -6.50 -14.14 -9.17
CA THR A 76 -6.69 -14.63 -7.79
C THR A 76 -5.43 -14.44 -6.96
N GLU A 77 -4.26 -14.81 -7.49
CA GLU A 77 -2.97 -14.57 -6.82
C GLU A 77 -2.71 -13.07 -6.68
N PHE A 78 -3.01 -12.26 -7.71
CA PHE A 78 -2.91 -10.81 -7.64
C PHE A 78 -3.75 -10.23 -6.51
N LYS A 79 -5.04 -10.60 -6.40
CA LYS A 79 -5.94 -10.13 -5.35
C LYS A 79 -5.38 -10.46 -3.97
N ARG A 80 -4.91 -11.70 -3.76
CA ARG A 80 -4.31 -12.11 -2.48
C ARG A 80 -3.08 -11.28 -2.12
N VAL A 81 -2.12 -11.18 -3.05
CA VAL A 81 -0.87 -10.43 -2.85
C VAL A 81 -1.17 -8.95 -2.56
N PHE A 82 -2.09 -8.35 -3.30
CA PHE A 82 -2.50 -6.97 -3.09
C PHE A 82 -3.10 -6.78 -1.70
N LEU A 83 -4.03 -7.64 -1.28
CA LEU A 83 -4.66 -7.59 0.05
C LEU A 83 -3.64 -7.79 1.18
N ASP A 84 -2.70 -8.72 1.03
CA ASP A 84 -1.62 -8.92 2.00
C ASP A 84 -0.83 -7.61 2.20
N CYS A 85 -0.61 -6.83 1.13
CA CYS A 85 0.13 -5.57 1.20
C CYS A 85 -0.68 -4.41 1.79
N VAL A 86 -1.97 -4.32 1.51
CA VAL A 86 -2.86 -3.29 2.11
C VAL A 86 -3.02 -3.57 3.61
N GLU A 87 -3.23 -4.82 4.02
CA GLU A 87 -3.31 -5.22 5.43
C GLU A 87 -1.96 -4.99 6.15
N SER A 88 -0.85 -5.35 5.50
CA SER A 88 0.50 -5.06 5.97
C SER A 88 0.72 -3.57 6.25
N HIS A 89 0.32 -2.72 5.31
CA HIS A 89 0.39 -1.26 5.43
C HIS A 89 -0.47 -0.75 6.59
N TYR A 90 -1.68 -1.27 6.75
CA TYR A 90 -2.55 -0.94 7.89
C TYR A 90 -1.88 -1.26 9.23
N HIS A 91 -1.35 -2.47 9.39
CA HIS A 91 -0.70 -2.87 10.63
C HIS A 91 0.59 -2.06 10.89
N ALA A 92 1.37 -1.76 9.86
CA ALA A 92 2.53 -0.88 9.98
C ALA A 92 2.12 0.52 10.50
N TYR A 93 1.00 1.05 10.03
CA TYR A 93 0.51 2.37 10.46
C TYR A 93 -0.10 2.38 11.87
N TYR A 94 -0.95 1.40 12.20
CA TYR A 94 -1.69 1.38 13.46
C TYR A 94 -0.93 0.74 14.62
N ALA A 95 -0.27 -0.40 14.38
CA ALA A 95 0.49 -1.10 15.41
C ALA A 95 1.97 -0.69 15.41
N GLY A 96 2.52 -0.41 14.23
CA GLY A 96 3.93 0.00 14.07
C GLY A 96 4.16 1.50 14.21
N CYS A 97 3.11 2.33 14.19
CA CYS A 97 3.23 3.80 14.11
C CYS A 97 4.14 4.27 12.97
N ILE A 98 4.05 3.63 11.80
CA ILE A 98 4.89 3.92 10.63
C ILE A 98 4.03 4.35 9.44
N LEU A 99 4.35 5.49 8.84
CA LEU A 99 3.79 5.93 7.56
C LEU A 99 4.79 5.62 6.43
N HIS A 100 4.34 5.05 5.31
CA HIS A 100 5.25 4.50 4.29
C HIS A 100 5.79 5.56 3.32
N HIS A 101 4.99 6.56 2.94
CA HIS A 101 5.32 7.68 2.03
C HIS A 101 5.54 7.37 0.55
N ASP A 102 5.74 6.11 0.16
CA ASP A 102 6.11 5.80 -1.21
C ASP A 102 5.52 4.46 -1.68
N VAL A 103 4.26 4.19 -1.40
CA VAL A 103 3.60 2.99 -1.93
C VAL A 103 3.60 3.03 -3.47
N SER A 104 4.24 2.04 -4.11
CA SER A 104 4.35 1.97 -5.58
C SER A 104 4.34 0.54 -6.09
N GLY A 105 4.03 0.34 -7.37
CA GLY A 105 3.97 -1.00 -7.97
C GLY A 105 5.29 -1.78 -7.95
N LYS A 106 6.44 -1.11 -7.72
CA LYS A 106 7.75 -1.77 -7.55
C LYS A 106 8.00 -2.27 -6.13
N ARG A 107 7.25 -1.76 -5.15
CA ARG A 107 7.40 -2.07 -3.73
C ARG A 107 6.47 -3.17 -3.26
N ILE A 108 5.45 -3.47 -4.05
CA ILE A 108 4.64 -4.65 -3.87
C ILE A 108 5.32 -5.81 -4.59
N MET A 109 5.67 -6.84 -3.82
CA MET A 109 6.32 -8.04 -4.31
C MET A 109 5.48 -9.27 -3.97
N VAL A 110 5.69 -10.35 -4.72
CA VAL A 110 5.12 -11.67 -4.46
C VAL A 110 6.24 -12.63 -4.09
N SER A 111 6.11 -13.30 -2.96
CA SER A 111 6.91 -14.49 -2.68
C SER A 111 6.13 -15.70 -3.14
N HIS A 112 6.63 -16.40 -4.17
CA HIS A 112 5.92 -17.55 -4.73
C HIS A 112 6.02 -18.78 -3.83
N GLY A 113 4.89 -19.44 -3.61
CA GLY A 113 4.80 -20.73 -2.92
C GLY A 113 3.50 -21.46 -3.27
N PRO A 114 3.18 -22.58 -2.60
CA PRO A 114 1.83 -23.15 -2.60
C PRO A 114 0.80 -22.08 -2.19
N ASP A 115 1.19 -21.28 -1.20
CA ASP A 115 0.50 -20.09 -0.75
C ASP A 115 1.38 -18.85 -0.95
N SER A 116 1.51 -18.39 -2.20
CA SER A 116 2.15 -17.11 -2.51
C SER A 116 1.70 -15.94 -1.62
N VAL A 117 2.64 -15.22 -1.02
CA VAL A 117 2.40 -14.14 -0.06
C VAL A 117 2.77 -12.80 -0.67
N GLY A 118 1.97 -11.77 -0.43
CA GLY A 118 2.32 -10.40 -0.76
C GLY A 118 3.26 -9.77 0.27
N VAL A 119 4.27 -9.06 -0.23
CA VAL A 119 5.31 -8.42 0.57
C VAL A 119 5.38 -6.95 0.19
N LEU A 120 5.18 -6.07 1.17
CA LEU A 120 5.38 -4.64 1.02
C LEU A 120 6.81 -4.30 1.44
N ASN A 121 7.60 -3.79 0.50
CA ASN A 121 9.02 -3.51 0.65
C ASN A 121 9.33 -2.01 0.65
N ASP A 122 10.57 -1.68 1.04
CA ASP A 122 11.19 -0.36 0.90
C ASP A 122 10.54 0.71 1.79
N PHE A 123 10.74 0.53 3.09
CA PHE A 123 10.39 1.48 4.15
C PHE A 123 11.52 2.51 4.40
N ASP A 124 12.49 2.65 3.49
CA ASP A 124 13.61 3.57 3.66
C ASP A 124 13.16 5.05 3.66
N MET A 125 11.97 5.29 3.11
CA MET A 125 11.29 6.60 3.06
C MET A 125 10.23 6.76 4.16
N ALA A 126 10.03 5.74 4.98
CA ALA A 126 8.99 5.74 5.99
C ALA A 126 9.33 6.68 7.16
N THR A 127 8.30 7.25 7.79
CA THR A 127 8.45 8.08 8.99
C THR A 127 7.60 7.55 10.13
N GLU A 128 7.93 7.95 11.35
CA GLU A 128 7.05 7.75 12.49
C GLU A 128 5.73 8.51 12.29
N ARG A 129 4.64 7.89 12.71
CA ARG A 129 3.33 8.52 12.83
C ARG A 129 3.41 9.49 14.00
N LEU A 130 3.29 10.77 13.72
CA LEU A 130 3.29 11.79 14.77
C LEU A 130 1.90 11.88 15.40
N PRO A 131 1.82 12.00 16.74
CA PRO A 131 0.55 12.01 17.46
C PRO A 131 -0.30 13.26 17.18
N ASP A 132 0.31 14.40 16.82
CA ASP A 132 -0.38 15.68 16.60
C ASP A 132 -0.16 16.26 15.19
N GLU A 133 -1.19 16.94 14.66
CA GLU A 133 -1.18 17.58 13.33
C GLU A 133 -0.06 18.63 13.16
N ASN A 134 0.24 19.37 14.23
CA ASN A 134 1.32 20.37 14.23
C ASN A 134 2.70 19.73 14.11
N ASP A 135 2.92 18.58 14.75
CA ASP A 135 4.20 17.87 14.67
C ASP A 135 4.39 17.22 13.29
N ALA A 136 3.29 16.73 12.69
CA ALA A 136 3.26 16.24 11.31
C ALA A 136 3.71 17.31 10.29
N GLN A 137 3.33 18.58 10.49
CA GLN A 137 3.82 19.70 9.69
C GLN A 137 5.31 20.00 9.92
N VAL A 138 5.82 19.90 11.16
CA VAL A 138 7.21 20.23 11.50
C VAL A 138 8.20 19.20 10.94
N ASN A 139 7.82 17.91 10.89
CA ASN A 139 8.64 16.84 10.29
C ASN A 139 8.41 16.62 8.78
N ALA A 140 7.41 17.27 8.17
CA ALA A 140 7.18 17.30 6.72
C ALA A 140 8.33 17.97 5.92
N ALA A 141 9.39 18.41 6.59
CA ALA A 141 10.59 18.98 5.99
C ALA A 141 11.27 18.02 4.98
N HIS A 142 10.94 16.74 4.96
CA HIS A 142 11.53 15.75 4.08
C HIS A 142 10.58 15.24 2.97
N ARG A 143 10.81 15.81 1.78
CA ARG A 143 10.86 15.15 0.45
C ARG A 143 9.55 15.05 -0.35
N ARG A 144 9.58 15.68 -1.53
CA ARG A 144 8.65 15.52 -2.67
C ARG A 144 8.96 14.22 -3.44
N THR A 145 9.18 13.13 -2.73
CA THR A 145 9.62 11.85 -3.29
C THR A 145 8.44 10.91 -3.35
N GLY A 146 8.06 10.52 -4.56
CA GLY A 146 7.09 9.47 -4.79
C GLY A 146 7.06 9.16 -6.26
N THR A 147 6.66 7.94 -6.60
CA THR A 147 6.58 7.54 -8.01
C THR A 147 5.33 8.19 -8.63
N LEU A 148 5.51 9.22 -9.46
CA LEU A 148 4.46 10.10 -9.98
C LEU A 148 3.13 9.44 -10.40
N PRO A 149 3.09 8.31 -11.15
CA PRO A 149 1.82 7.66 -11.49
C PRO A 149 1.04 7.17 -10.27
N PHE A 150 1.72 6.82 -9.18
CA PHE A 150 1.12 6.31 -7.94
C PHE A 150 0.94 7.40 -6.87
N MET A 151 1.67 8.51 -6.96
CA MET A 151 1.56 9.62 -5.99
C MET A 151 0.12 10.18 -5.94
N ALA A 152 -0.40 10.45 -4.74
CA ALA A 152 -1.73 11.01 -4.52
C ALA A 152 -1.90 12.41 -5.16
N LEU A 153 -3.11 12.75 -5.63
CA LEU A 153 -3.42 14.01 -6.29
C LEU A 153 -2.96 15.22 -5.48
N GLU A 154 -3.24 15.26 -4.18
CA GLU A 154 -2.86 16.40 -3.32
C GLU A 154 -1.35 16.58 -3.21
N LEU A 155 -0.58 15.49 -3.27
CA LEU A 155 0.88 15.54 -3.23
C LEU A 155 1.43 16.06 -4.57
N VAL A 156 0.83 15.65 -5.70
CA VAL A 156 1.21 16.12 -7.05
C VAL A 156 0.79 17.58 -7.27
N ASN A 157 -0.44 17.95 -6.91
CA ASN A 157 -1.05 19.26 -7.16
C ASN A 157 -0.69 20.33 -6.10
N SER A 158 0.28 20.05 -5.24
CA SER A 158 0.70 20.99 -4.20
C SER A 158 1.45 22.20 -4.79
N HIS A 159 0.82 23.38 -4.69
CA HIS A 159 1.50 24.67 -4.86
C HIS A 159 2.34 25.03 -3.62
N GLU A 160 2.03 24.41 -2.49
CA GLU A 160 2.85 24.48 -1.28
C GLU A 160 4.21 23.82 -1.53
N THR A 161 5.26 24.37 -0.93
CA THR A 161 6.60 23.84 -1.13
C THR A 161 6.74 22.40 -0.59
N LYS A 162 5.88 21.95 0.34
CA LYS A 162 5.89 20.61 0.97
C LYS A 162 4.50 20.20 1.55
N PRO A 163 3.65 19.46 0.82
CA PRO A 163 2.41 18.93 1.39
C PRO A 163 2.68 17.83 2.42
N VAL A 164 1.86 17.75 3.47
CA VAL A 164 1.95 16.69 4.47
C VAL A 164 1.46 15.36 3.86
N HIS A 165 2.30 14.33 3.90
CA HIS A 165 1.88 12.98 3.51
C HIS A 165 1.05 12.36 4.64
N LEU A 166 -0.08 11.75 4.30
CA LEU A 166 -1.03 11.16 5.24
C LEU A 166 -1.34 9.73 4.83
N TYR A 167 -1.86 8.91 5.75
CA TYR A 167 -2.25 7.53 5.48
C TYR A 167 -3.18 7.40 4.26
N ARG A 168 -4.13 8.33 4.10
CA ARG A 168 -5.04 8.38 2.94
C ARG A 168 -4.34 8.54 1.59
N HIS A 169 -3.15 9.15 1.56
CA HIS A 169 -2.36 9.29 0.33
C HIS A 169 -1.72 7.95 -0.09
N ASP A 170 -1.31 7.12 0.86
CA ASP A 170 -0.87 5.75 0.58
C ASP A 170 -2.03 4.88 0.07
N LEU A 171 -3.23 5.03 0.64
CA LEU A 171 -4.44 4.36 0.13
C LEU A 171 -4.78 4.78 -1.32
N GLU A 172 -4.65 6.07 -1.64
CA GLU A 172 -4.81 6.56 -3.02
C GLU A 172 -3.74 5.96 -3.96
N SER A 173 -2.53 5.75 -3.45
CA SER A 173 -1.46 5.08 -4.20
C SER A 173 -1.80 3.63 -4.52
N PHE A 174 -2.38 2.88 -3.57
CA PHE A 174 -2.92 1.54 -3.80
C PHE A 174 -4.01 1.53 -4.89
N PHE A 175 -4.90 2.52 -4.91
CA PHE A 175 -5.88 2.68 -5.98
C PHE A 175 -5.23 2.87 -7.36
N TYR A 176 -4.21 3.74 -7.47
CA TYR A 176 -3.48 3.91 -8.72
C TYR A 176 -2.70 2.65 -9.14
N ILE A 177 -2.21 1.84 -8.19
CA ILE A 177 -1.58 0.54 -8.50
C ILE A 177 -2.58 -0.42 -9.14
N LEU A 178 -3.84 -0.46 -8.68
CA LEU A 178 -4.89 -1.28 -9.32
C LEU A 178 -5.13 -0.85 -10.76
N ILE A 179 -5.22 0.46 -11.01
CA ILE A 179 -5.36 1.01 -12.37
C ILE A 179 -4.17 0.60 -13.24
N TRP A 180 -2.97 0.74 -12.71
CA TRP A 180 -1.73 0.42 -13.42
C TRP A 180 -1.63 -1.06 -13.73
N ALA A 181 -1.93 -1.94 -12.77
CA ALA A 181 -1.96 -3.38 -12.96
C ALA A 181 -2.95 -3.79 -14.05
N ALA A 182 -4.18 -3.28 -13.96
CA ALA A 182 -5.26 -3.61 -14.90
C ALA A 182 -4.99 -3.20 -16.35
N THR A 183 -4.08 -2.25 -16.57
CA THR A 183 -3.73 -1.72 -17.90
C THR A 183 -2.38 -2.19 -18.41
N HIS A 184 -1.50 -2.73 -17.54
CA HIS A 184 -0.12 -3.06 -17.90
C HIS A 184 0.30 -4.50 -17.63
N TYR A 185 -0.30 -5.21 -16.66
CA TYR A 185 0.26 -6.49 -16.22
C TYR A 185 -0.28 -7.64 -17.07
N ASP A 186 0.65 -8.41 -17.62
CA ASP A 186 0.37 -9.53 -18.49
C ASP A 186 0.75 -10.83 -17.79
N PHE A 187 -0.25 -11.56 -17.31
CA PHE A 187 -0.04 -12.79 -16.54
C PHE A 187 0.53 -13.95 -17.37
N GLU A 188 0.30 -13.97 -18.68
CA GLU A 188 0.82 -15.04 -19.54
C GLU A 188 2.33 -14.90 -19.71
N SER A 189 2.79 -13.67 -19.99
CA SER A 189 4.21 -13.36 -20.12
C SER A 189 4.90 -13.09 -18.79
N GLN A 190 4.15 -12.87 -17.70
CA GLN A 190 4.65 -12.41 -16.41
C GLN A 190 5.48 -11.13 -16.55
N THR A 191 5.02 -10.23 -17.42
CA THR A 191 5.71 -8.97 -17.68
C THR A 191 4.78 -7.77 -17.56
N LYS A 192 5.39 -6.59 -17.49
CA LYS A 192 4.70 -5.30 -17.58
C LYS A 192 4.79 -4.76 -19.02
N ARG A 193 3.64 -4.53 -19.64
CA ARG A 193 3.53 -3.90 -20.97
C ARG A 193 4.05 -2.47 -20.95
N LYS A 194 4.37 -1.95 -22.14
CA LYS A 194 4.70 -0.53 -22.32
C LYS A 194 3.48 0.33 -22.01
N THR A 195 3.69 1.50 -21.43
CA THR A 195 2.60 2.41 -21.08
C THR A 195 1.83 2.87 -22.31
N PRO A 196 0.50 2.69 -22.35
CA PRO A 196 -0.35 3.18 -23.43
C PRO A 196 -0.17 4.69 -23.64
N ALA A 197 -0.28 5.16 -24.89
CA ALA A 197 -0.12 6.58 -25.20
C ALA A 197 -1.06 7.47 -24.38
N MET A 198 -2.30 7.01 -24.18
CA MET A 198 -3.34 7.71 -23.42
C MET A 198 -3.04 7.85 -21.91
N MET A 199 -2.05 7.12 -21.39
CA MET A 199 -1.64 7.20 -19.98
C MET A 199 -0.30 7.92 -19.77
N ARG A 200 0.33 8.43 -20.83
CA ARG A 200 1.64 9.11 -20.73
C ARG A 200 1.57 10.40 -19.92
N ASP A 201 0.44 11.09 -19.96
CA ASP A 201 0.22 12.32 -19.20
C ASP A 201 0.23 12.05 -17.67
N LEU A 202 -0.07 10.82 -17.25
CA LEU A 202 0.07 10.43 -15.84
C LEU A 202 1.55 10.33 -15.39
N LEU A 203 2.50 10.30 -16.33
CA LEU A 203 3.94 10.24 -16.10
C LEU A 203 4.64 11.60 -16.23
N ASP A 204 3.93 12.65 -16.64
CA ASP A 204 4.50 14.00 -16.81
C ASP A 204 4.16 14.88 -15.60
N PRO A 205 5.15 15.45 -14.89
CA PRO A 205 4.91 16.31 -13.73
C PRO A 205 3.98 17.51 -13.98
N ASN A 206 3.88 17.97 -15.22
CA ASN A 206 3.06 19.14 -15.59
C ASN A 206 1.60 18.76 -15.85
N THR A 207 1.31 17.50 -16.22
CA THR A 207 -0.04 17.06 -16.60
C THR A 207 -0.64 16.04 -15.64
N ALA A 208 0.17 15.36 -14.84
CA ALA A 208 -0.28 14.30 -13.94
C ALA A 208 -1.37 14.74 -12.95
N ALA A 209 -1.29 15.97 -12.41
CA ALA A 209 -2.33 16.49 -11.51
C ALA A 209 -3.70 16.60 -12.19
N TYR A 210 -3.74 17.12 -13.42
CA TYR A 210 -4.98 17.27 -14.19
C TYR A 210 -5.60 15.91 -14.53
N VAL A 211 -4.77 14.96 -14.99
CA VAL A 211 -5.23 13.60 -15.31
C VAL A 211 -5.76 12.90 -14.06
N LYS A 212 -5.08 13.04 -12.92
CA LYS A 212 -5.52 12.46 -11.64
C LYS A 212 -6.85 13.05 -11.18
N LEU A 213 -7.06 14.35 -11.36
CA LEU A 213 -8.34 15.00 -11.10
C LEU A 213 -9.45 14.41 -11.97
N ASP A 214 -9.22 14.23 -13.27
CA ASP A 214 -10.22 13.64 -14.17
C ASP A 214 -10.49 12.15 -13.87
N ILE A 215 -9.48 11.41 -13.39
CA ILE A 215 -9.65 10.03 -12.89
C ILE A 215 -10.53 10.03 -11.64
N ILE A 216 -10.22 10.88 -10.65
CA ILE A 216 -11.00 10.98 -9.40
C ILE A 216 -12.44 11.44 -9.68
N ALA A 217 -12.64 12.34 -10.63
CA ALA A 217 -13.97 12.76 -11.09
C ALA A 217 -14.72 11.66 -11.87
N GLY A 218 -14.06 10.55 -12.20
CA GLY A 218 -14.61 9.42 -12.95
C GLY A 218 -14.65 9.59 -14.47
N LEU A 219 -14.44 10.81 -14.99
CA LEU A 219 -14.49 11.12 -16.43
C LEU A 219 -13.44 10.31 -17.21
N HIS A 220 -12.19 10.38 -16.79
CA HIS A 220 -11.07 9.70 -17.46
C HIS A 220 -11.13 8.19 -17.24
N LEU A 221 -11.59 7.75 -16.06
CA LEU A 221 -11.67 6.33 -15.72
C LEU A 221 -12.57 5.56 -16.70
N HIS A 222 -13.76 6.12 -16.99
CA HIS A 222 -14.73 5.46 -17.87
C HIS A 222 -14.41 5.66 -19.35
N ALA A 223 -14.08 6.89 -19.76
CA ALA A 223 -13.89 7.21 -21.18
C ALA A 223 -12.55 6.73 -21.76
N VAL A 224 -11.50 6.72 -20.94
CA VAL A 224 -10.12 6.48 -21.41
C VAL A 224 -9.54 5.18 -20.85
N LEU A 225 -9.66 4.93 -19.54
CA LEU A 225 -8.97 3.79 -18.93
C LEU A 225 -9.71 2.47 -19.11
N THR A 226 -11.04 2.47 -18.98
CA THR A 226 -11.86 1.24 -19.11
C THR A 226 -11.62 0.50 -20.45
N PRO A 227 -11.52 1.18 -21.61
CA PRO A 227 -11.16 0.52 -22.87
C PRO A 227 -9.76 -0.12 -22.90
N LEU A 228 -8.83 0.31 -22.04
CA LEU A 228 -7.45 -0.20 -21.97
C LEU A 228 -7.31 -1.40 -21.03
N VAL A 229 -8.36 -1.74 -20.27
CA VAL A 229 -8.32 -2.81 -19.27
C VAL A 229 -8.11 -4.17 -19.94
N LEU A 230 -7.10 -4.88 -19.45
CA LEU A 230 -6.74 -6.21 -19.92
C LEU A 230 -7.78 -7.24 -19.49
N ALA A 231 -8.04 -8.24 -20.35
CA ALA A 231 -9.12 -9.21 -20.14
C ALA A 231 -9.13 -9.87 -18.74
N PRO A 232 -8.00 -10.32 -18.17
CA PRO A 232 -7.97 -10.92 -16.83
C PRO A 232 -8.40 -9.98 -15.69
N PHE A 233 -8.31 -8.67 -15.90
CA PHE A 233 -8.62 -7.65 -14.90
C PHE A 233 -10.03 -7.06 -15.03
N LYS A 234 -10.82 -7.44 -16.04
CA LYS A 234 -12.15 -6.85 -16.26
C LYS A 234 -13.10 -7.01 -15.08
N GLU A 235 -13.12 -8.19 -14.46
CA GLU A 235 -13.94 -8.43 -13.28
C GLU A 235 -13.44 -7.58 -12.09
N LEU A 236 -12.13 -7.64 -11.82
CA LEU A 236 -11.49 -6.86 -10.76
C LEU A 236 -11.72 -5.35 -10.93
N TRP A 237 -11.71 -4.86 -12.17
CA TRP A 237 -12.00 -3.46 -12.47
C TRP A 237 -13.39 -3.05 -12.00
N GLN A 238 -14.40 -3.89 -12.26
CA GLN A 238 -15.78 -3.61 -11.86
C GLN A 238 -16.00 -3.77 -10.35
N THR A 239 -15.34 -4.74 -9.72
CA THR A 239 -15.56 -5.03 -8.30
C THR A 239 -14.69 -4.20 -7.37
N TRP A 240 -13.50 -3.76 -7.79
CA TRP A 240 -12.57 -3.01 -6.94
C TRP A 240 -12.32 -1.59 -7.45
N VAL A 241 -11.94 -1.41 -8.72
CA VAL A 241 -11.51 -0.09 -9.22
C VAL A 241 -12.67 0.90 -9.31
N VAL A 242 -13.81 0.50 -9.87
CA VAL A 242 -14.99 1.37 -10.00
C VAL A 242 -15.52 1.82 -8.63
N PRO A 243 -15.73 0.92 -7.64
CA PRO A 243 -16.13 1.34 -6.29
C PRO A 243 -15.12 2.25 -5.59
N LEU A 244 -13.82 1.96 -5.69
CA LEU A 244 -12.78 2.83 -5.15
C LEU A 244 -12.78 4.21 -5.80
N SER A 245 -12.98 4.29 -7.13
CA SER A 245 -13.13 5.58 -7.80
C SER A 245 -14.29 6.39 -7.23
N MET A 246 -15.41 5.75 -6.93
CA MET A 246 -16.55 6.43 -6.30
C MET A 246 -16.23 6.89 -4.87
N LEU A 247 -15.48 6.09 -4.12
CA LEU A 247 -15.00 6.45 -2.78
C LEU A 247 -14.13 7.72 -2.82
N PHE A 248 -13.10 7.73 -3.66
CA PHE A 248 -12.19 8.88 -3.82
C PHE A 248 -12.89 10.10 -4.41
N CYS A 249 -13.83 9.92 -5.36
CA CYS A 249 -14.65 11.00 -5.90
C CYS A 249 -15.45 11.72 -4.79
N ARG A 250 -16.17 10.94 -3.97
CA ARG A 250 -16.98 11.47 -2.87
C ARG A 250 -16.13 12.14 -1.79
N ALA A 251 -14.96 11.59 -1.48
CA ALA A 251 -14.02 12.21 -0.55
C ALA A 251 -13.50 13.54 -1.08
N HIS A 252 -13.07 13.57 -2.34
CA HIS A 252 -12.59 14.80 -2.98
C HIS A 252 -13.68 15.89 -3.01
N GLN A 253 -14.92 15.53 -3.36
CA GLN A 253 -16.07 16.45 -3.34
C GLN A 253 -16.33 17.00 -1.93
N GLN A 254 -16.34 16.15 -0.90
CA GLN A 254 -16.52 16.58 0.49
C GLN A 254 -15.46 17.60 0.90
N ARG A 255 -14.20 17.32 0.58
CA ARG A 255 -13.09 18.22 0.89
C ARG A 255 -13.26 19.57 0.19
N MET A 256 -13.63 19.58 -1.10
CA MET A 256 -13.88 20.82 -1.84
C MET A 256 -15.04 21.64 -1.27
N ILE A 257 -16.12 20.97 -0.85
CA ILE A 257 -17.26 21.63 -0.19
C ILE A 257 -16.81 22.26 1.12
N CYS A 258 -16.09 21.51 1.98
CA CYS A 258 -15.63 22.04 3.26
C CYS A 258 -14.71 23.25 3.10
N ILE A 259 -13.77 23.21 2.16
CA ILE A 259 -12.87 24.34 1.87
C ILE A 259 -13.65 25.56 1.37
N ARG A 260 -14.62 25.36 0.46
CA ARG A 260 -15.42 26.45 -0.12
C ARG A 260 -16.32 27.12 0.92
N GLU A 261 -16.85 26.34 1.85
CA GLU A 261 -17.78 26.78 2.88
C GLU A 261 -17.10 27.16 4.20
N ASP A 262 -15.77 27.06 4.28
CA ASP A 262 -14.98 27.26 5.51
C ASP A 262 -15.51 26.43 6.69
N SER A 263 -15.94 25.19 6.41
CA SER A 263 -16.48 24.28 7.42
C SER A 263 -15.42 23.33 7.97
N PRO A 264 -15.58 22.85 9.24
CA PRO A 264 -14.61 21.94 9.85
C PRO A 264 -14.37 20.69 8.99
N LEU A 265 -13.09 20.39 8.77
CA LEU A 265 -12.63 19.23 8.01
C LEU A 265 -11.57 18.49 8.82
N ASP A 266 -11.84 17.23 9.15
CA ASP A 266 -10.79 16.27 9.46
C ASP A 266 -10.05 15.95 8.16
N ASN A 267 -8.88 16.56 7.98
CA ASN A 267 -8.06 16.37 6.78
C ASN A 267 -7.34 15.01 6.78
N THR A 268 -7.25 14.32 7.93
CA THR A 268 -6.54 13.04 8.03
C THR A 268 -7.31 11.91 7.34
N THR A 269 -8.64 11.89 7.50
CA THR A 269 -9.52 10.88 6.90
C THR A 269 -10.59 11.45 5.98
N VAL A 270 -10.61 12.78 5.77
CA VAL A 270 -11.65 13.49 5.02
C VAL A 270 -13.03 13.23 5.64
N ASN A 271 -13.18 13.57 6.92
CA ASN A 271 -14.38 13.32 7.73
C ASN A 271 -14.82 11.84 7.71
N GLY A 272 -13.86 10.92 7.91
CA GLY A 272 -14.09 9.48 7.94
C GLY A 272 -14.35 8.83 6.58
N LYS A 273 -14.20 9.56 5.46
CA LYS A 273 -14.47 9.01 4.12
C LYS A 273 -13.36 8.09 3.63
N ILE A 274 -12.09 8.42 3.91
CA ILE A 274 -10.94 7.62 3.50
C ILE A 274 -10.25 7.04 4.73
N THR A 275 -10.60 5.81 5.05
CA THR A 275 -9.94 4.96 6.04
C THR A 275 -9.64 3.60 5.43
N PHE A 276 -8.91 2.74 6.15
CA PHE A 276 -8.71 1.36 5.71
C PHE A 276 -10.04 0.61 5.62
N GLU A 277 -10.92 0.80 6.59
CA GLU A 277 -12.22 0.17 6.65
C GLU A 277 -13.11 0.59 5.49
N THR A 278 -13.14 1.88 5.14
CA THR A 278 -13.92 2.34 3.97
C THR A 278 -13.32 1.88 2.65
N PHE A 279 -11.99 1.77 2.56
CA PHE A 279 -11.29 1.20 1.41
C PHE A 279 -11.65 -0.28 1.21
N MET A 280 -11.57 -1.08 2.28
CA MET A 280 -11.87 -2.51 2.27
C MET A 280 -13.35 -2.77 1.99
N ALA A 281 -14.25 -2.00 2.60
CA ALA A 281 -15.68 -2.04 2.30
C ALA A 281 -15.98 -1.70 0.84
N ALA A 282 -15.28 -0.73 0.24
CA ALA A 282 -15.48 -0.36 -1.16
C ALA A 282 -15.13 -1.49 -2.12
N ILE A 283 -14.06 -2.24 -1.86
CA ILE A 283 -13.66 -3.40 -2.69
C ILE A 283 -14.43 -4.69 -2.34
N GLY A 284 -15.31 -4.66 -1.33
CA GLY A 284 -16.10 -5.80 -0.89
C GLY A 284 -15.31 -6.88 -0.17
N GLU A 285 -14.14 -6.55 0.38
CA GLU A 285 -13.26 -7.49 1.07
C GLU A 285 -13.32 -7.26 2.58
N THR A 286 -13.29 -8.35 3.34
CA THR A 286 -13.20 -8.29 4.81
C THR A 286 -11.73 -8.44 5.22
N PRO A 287 -11.16 -7.51 6.01
CA PRO A 287 -9.78 -7.62 6.46
C PRO A 287 -9.52 -8.92 7.22
N ARG A 288 -8.50 -9.66 6.80
CA ARG A 288 -8.14 -10.94 7.43
C ARG A 288 -7.41 -10.63 8.73
N GLY A 289 -8.03 -10.94 9.86
CA GLY A 289 -7.49 -10.65 11.21
C GLY A 289 -8.19 -9.52 11.96
N LEU A 290 -9.21 -8.89 11.37
CA LEU A 290 -10.15 -7.99 12.07
C LEU A 290 -11.54 -8.61 12.21
N ASP A 291 -11.68 -9.92 12.02
CA ASP A 291 -12.92 -10.62 12.35
C ASP A 291 -13.04 -10.69 13.88
N PRO A 292 -13.97 -9.96 14.52
CA PRO A 292 -14.15 -10.00 15.97
C PRO A 292 -14.53 -11.40 16.48
N ASN A 293 -14.98 -12.31 15.60
CA ASN A 293 -15.27 -13.70 15.98
C ASN A 293 -13.99 -14.57 16.10
N LEU A 294 -12.83 -14.12 15.60
CA LEU A 294 -11.55 -14.80 15.79
C LEU A 294 -10.84 -14.38 17.09
N GLU A 295 -11.21 -13.24 17.69
CA GLU A 295 -10.71 -12.82 19.02
C GLU A 295 -11.51 -13.43 20.18
N GLY A 296 -12.73 -13.93 19.92
CA GLY A 296 -13.64 -14.46 20.95
C GLY A 296 -13.21 -15.75 21.64
N ASP A 297 -12.18 -16.45 21.15
CA ASP A 297 -11.80 -17.79 21.64
C ASP A 297 -10.46 -17.83 22.40
N ILE A 298 -9.91 -16.67 22.81
CA ILE A 298 -8.69 -16.58 23.64
C ILE A 298 -9.03 -16.52 25.14
N SER A 299 -10.22 -16.96 25.54
CA SER A 299 -10.56 -17.15 26.95
C SER A 299 -11.07 -18.56 27.23
N LYS A 300 -10.16 -19.55 27.12
CA LYS A 300 -10.21 -20.82 27.86
C LYS A 300 -8.88 -21.56 27.80
#